data_AF-A0AAN8BHB1-F1
#
_entry.id   AF-A0AAN8BHB1-F1
#
_cell.length_a   1.000
_cell.length_b   1.000
_cell.length_c   1.000
_cell.angle_alpha   90.00
_cell.angle_beta   90.00
_cell.angle_gamma   90.00
#
_symmetry.space_group_name_H-M   'P 1'
#
loop_
_entity.id
_entity.type
_entity.pdbx_description
1 polymer ?
#
loop_
_entity_poly.entity_id
_entity_poly.type
_entity_poly.pdbx_seq_one_letter_code
_entity_poly.pdbx_strand_id
1 'polypeptide(L)' 'MRPVKVWTTPTLVQLDMFLYGILEVDEKSQTVTSQIWIRMWWTNEFLTWNSTDFCGINMLTVPRSRLWIPDIQINEE' A
#
# COMPACT_ATOMS: atom_id res chain seq x y z
N MET A 1 -9.42 9.84 6.14
CA MET A 1 -8.52 10.43 7.15
C MET A 1 -7.32 9.52 7.35
N ARG A 2 -6.11 10.07 7.56
CA ARG A 2 -4.91 9.24 7.81
C ARG A 2 -5.08 8.43 9.11
N PRO A 3 -4.56 7.20 9.19
CA PRO A 3 -4.88 6.28 10.27
C PRO A 3 -3.95 6.46 11.48
N VAL A 4 -3.84 7.70 11.96
CA VAL A 4 -3.00 8.10 13.11
C VAL A 4 -3.88 8.75 14.19
N LYS A 5 -3.60 8.46 15.47
CA LYS A 5 -4.30 9.07 16.61
C LYS A 5 -3.79 10.49 16.87
N VAL A 6 -2.50 10.72 16.68
CA VAL A 6 -1.86 12.03 16.82
C VAL A 6 -1.58 12.59 15.43
N TRP A 7 -2.19 13.73 15.11
CA TRP A 7 -2.16 14.32 13.77
C TRP A 7 -0.75 14.70 13.28
N THR A 8 0.16 15.01 14.20
CA THR A 8 1.56 15.35 13.91
C THR A 8 2.40 14.12 13.56
N THR A 9 1.94 12.91 13.86
CA THR A 9 2.69 11.68 13.57
C THR A 9 2.58 11.32 12.09
N PRO A 10 3.71 11.04 11.40
CA PRO A 10 3.69 10.57 10.03
C PRO A 10 3.24 9.10 9.95
N THR A 11 2.54 8.75 8.87
CA THR A 11 2.24 7.35 8.56
C THR A 11 3.38 6.78 7.75
N LEU A 12 4.15 5.87 8.34
CA LEU A 12 5.21 5.17 7.63
C LEU A 12 4.59 4.13 6.68
N VAL A 13 4.93 4.24 5.40
CA VAL A 13 4.50 3.32 4.35
C VAL A 13 5.74 2.62 3.83
N GLN A 14 5.84 1.31 4.06
CA GLN A 14 6.86 0.48 3.43
C GLN A 14 6.33 0.02 2.07
N LEU A 15 7.17 0.12 1.06
CA LEU A 15 6.82 -0.18 -0.32
C LEU A 15 7.91 -1.08 -0.90
N ASP A 16 7.49 -2.26 -1.35
CA ASP A 16 8.33 -3.17 -2.11
C ASP A 16 7.79 -3.24 -3.54
N MET A 17 8.69 -3.04 -4.51
CA MET A 17 8.37 -3.17 -5.93
C MET A 17 9.07 -4.38 -6.53
N PHE A 18 8.32 -5.13 -7.34
CA PHE A 18 8.84 -6.26 -8.08
C PHE A 18 8.53 -6.03 -9.56
N LEU A 19 9.57 -5.81 -10.38
CA LEU A 19 9.45 -5.78 -11.82
C LEU A 19 9.35 -7.22 -12.33
N TYR A 20 8.18 -7.62 -12.81
CA TYR A 20 8.01 -8.95 -13.42
C TYR A 20 8.60 -9.02 -14.81
N GLY A 21 8.50 -7.93 -15.58
CA GLY A 21 9.01 -7.89 -16.93
C GLY A 21 8.74 -6.57 -17.63
N ILE A 22 9.52 -6.34 -18.67
CA ILE A 22 9.30 -5.28 -19.65
C ILE A 22 8.47 -5.92 -20.77
N LEU A 23 7.27 -5.39 -20.99
CA LEU A 23 6.33 -5.90 -21.98
C LEU A 23 6.62 -5.29 -23.36
N GLU A 24 6.98 -4.02 -23.41
CA GLU A 24 7.24 -3.29 -24.65
C GLU A 24 8.20 -2.11 -24.42
N VAL A 25 8.99 -1.80 -25.44
CA VAL A 25 9.80 -0.59 -25.53
C VAL A 25 9.52 0.06 -26.88
N ASP A 26 8.93 1.24 -26.89
CA ASP A 26 8.78 2.07 -28.08
C ASP A 26 9.85 3.16 -28.06
N GLU A 27 10.88 2.96 -28.89
CA GLU A 27 12.01 3.89 -29.00
C GLU A 27 11.60 5.23 -29.66
N LYS A 28 10.59 5.22 -30.53
CA LYS A 28 10.14 6.43 -31.23
C LYS A 28 9.32 7.32 -30.31
N SER A 29 8.44 6.74 -29.49
CA SER A 29 7.66 7.49 -28.50
C SER A 29 8.36 7.62 -27.15
N GLN A 30 9.53 6.99 -26.98
CA GLN A 30 10.29 6.94 -25.73
C GLN A 30 9.46 6.39 -24.56
N THR A 31 8.72 5.32 -24.80
CA THR A 31 7.80 4.74 -23.79
C THR A 31 8.19 3.30 -23.46
N VAL A 32 8.10 2.95 -22.18
CA VAL A 32 8.31 1.57 -21.69
C VAL A 32 7.05 1.08 -21.01
N THR A 33 6.49 -0.02 -21.51
CA THR A 33 5.36 -0.70 -20.86
C THR A 33 5.93 -1.83 -20.01
N SER A 34 5.65 -1.84 -18.70
CA SER A 34 6.17 -2.86 -17.79
C SER A 34 5.08 -3.42 -16.88
N GLN A 35 5.28 -4.65 -16.41
CA GLN A 35 4.42 -5.28 -15.41
C GLN A 35 5.11 -5.24 -14.05
N ILE A 36 4.53 -4.50 -13.10
CA ILE A 36 5.10 -4.29 -11.76
C ILE A 36 4.12 -4.80 -10.70
N TRP A 37 4.59 -5.60 -9.75
CA TRP A 37 3.89 -5.79 -8.47
C TRP A 37 4.31 -4.70 -7.50
N ILE A 38 3.33 -4.11 -6.82
CA ILE A 38 3.59 -3.23 -5.69
C ILE A 38 2.98 -3.87 -4.45
N ARG A 39 3.82 -4.08 -3.43
CA ARG A 39 3.38 -4.51 -2.11
C ARG A 39 3.62 -3.37 -1.12
N MET A 40 2.57 -3.05 -0.36
CA MET A 40 2.62 -1.99 0.64
C MET A 40 2.29 -2.53 2.01
N TRP A 41 2.91 -1.92 3.02
CA TRP A 41 2.57 -2.11 4.41
C TRP A 41 2.51 -0.76 5.12
N TRP A 42 1.45 -0.58 5.89
CA TRP A 42 1.27 0.57 6.75
C TRP A 42 0.50 0.13 8.00
N THR A 43 0.69 0.86 9.09
CA THR A 43 -0.04 0.61 10.35
C THR A 43 -1.30 1.47 10.38
N ASN A 44 -2.42 0.86 10.77
CA ASN A 44 -3.64 1.60 11.08
C ASN A 44 -3.92 1.56 12.58
N GLU A 45 -3.71 2.69 13.27
CA GLU A 45 -3.82 2.78 14.73
C GLU A 45 -5.25 2.63 15.27
N PHE A 46 -6.26 2.71 14.40
CA PHE A 46 -7.67 2.51 14.75
C PHE A 46 -8.12 1.06 14.59
N LEU A 47 -7.31 0.21 13.93
CA LEU A 47 -7.59 -1.21 13.72
C LEU A 47 -6.70 -2.09 14.59
N THR A 48 -6.52 -1.70 15.85
CA THR A 48 -5.78 -2.47 16.85
C THR A 48 -6.78 -3.02 17.86
N TRP A 49 -6.70 -4.32 18.15
CA TRP A 49 -7.52 -4.96 19.18
C TRP A 49 -6.67 -5.95 19.99
N ASN A 50 -7.15 -6.31 21.18
CA ASN A 50 -6.57 -7.39 21.94
C ASN A 50 -7.21 -8.72 21.49
N SER A 51 -6.39 -9.66 21.02
CA SER A 51 -6.86 -10.92 20.47
C SER A 51 -7.64 -11.77 21.47
N THR A 52 -7.38 -11.62 22.78
CA THR A 52 -8.14 -12.32 23.84
C THR A 52 -9.62 -11.97 23.83
N ASP A 53 -9.95 -10.75 23.43
CA ASP A 53 -11.32 -10.24 23.41
C ASP A 53 -12.10 -10.75 22.19
N PHE A 54 -11.39 -11.34 21.21
CA PHE A 54 -11.92 -11.80 19.93
C PHE A 54 -11.48 -13.23 19.60
N CYS A 55 -11.60 -14.16 20.56
CA CYS A 55 -11.34 -15.60 20.35
C CYS A 55 -9.96 -15.93 19.75
N GLY A 56 -8.94 -15.11 19.99
CA GLY A 56 -7.58 -15.30 19.47
C GLY A 56 -7.37 -14.83 18.01
N ILE A 57 -8.29 -14.07 17.43
CA ILE A 57 -8.14 -13.54 16.07
C ILE A 57 -7.00 -12.52 16.03
N ASN A 58 -5.96 -12.78 15.24
CA ASN A 58 -4.81 -11.88 15.06
C ASN A 58 -4.77 -11.22 13.68
N MET A 59 -5.55 -11.73 12.72
CA MET A 59 -5.55 -11.25 11.34
C MET A 59 -6.97 -11.18 10.80
N LEU A 60 -7.28 -10.09 10.11
CA LEU A 60 -8.55 -9.87 9.44
C LEU A 60 -8.30 -9.39 8.01
N THR A 61 -9.09 -9.90 7.07
CA THR A 61 -9.11 -9.38 5.70
C THR A 61 -10.29 -8.44 5.55
N VAL A 62 -10.02 -7.20 5.16
CA VAL A 62 -11.04 -6.14 5.01
C VAL A 62 -11.04 -5.63 3.57
N PRO A 63 -12.21 -5.38 2.95
CA PRO A 63 -12.28 -4.76 1.64
C PRO A 63 -11.58 -3.40 1.62
N ARG A 64 -10.76 -3.17 0.58
CA ARG A 64 -9.99 -1.93 0.38
C ARG A 64 -10.86 -0.67 0.41
N SER A 65 -12.08 -0.75 -0.15
CA SER A 65 -13.03 0.38 -0.21
C SER A 65 -13.49 0.89 1.16
N ARG A 66 -13.27 0.13 2.24
CA ARG A 66 -13.65 0.53 3.61
C ARG A 66 -12.50 1.13 4.42
N LEU A 67 -11.28 1.11 3.88
CA LEU A 67 -10.09 1.56 4.58
C LEU A 67 -9.45 2.73 3.86
N TRP A 68 -8.82 3.60 4.63
CA TRP A 68 -7.85 4.50 4.06
C TRP A 68 -6.63 3.69 3.61
N ILE A 69 -6.16 3.96 2.40
CA ILE A 69 -5.00 3.34 1.77
C ILE A 69 -4.11 4.49 1.26
N PRO A 70 -2.78 4.41 1.42
CA PRO A 70 -1.87 5.38 0.82
C PRO A 70 -2.07 5.45 -0.70
N ASP A 71 -2.22 6.66 -1.23
CA ASP A 71 -2.24 6.89 -2.67
C ASP A 71 -0.80 7.01 -3.18
N ILE A 72 -0.45 6.25 -4.22
CA ILE A 72 0.90 6.19 -4.79
C ILE A 72 0.78 6.28 -6.29
N GLN A 73 1.54 7.20 -6.86
CA GLN A 73 1.66 7.39 -8.29
C GLN A 73 3.13 7.31 -8.69
N ILE A 74 3.41 6.64 -9.80
CA ILE A 74 4.71 6.73 -10.46
C ILE A 74 4.67 8.01 -11.30
N ASN A 75 5.58 8.94 -11.00
CA ASN A 75 5.78 10.14 -11.79
C ASN A 75 7.08 10.01 -12.57
N GLU A 76 7.03 10.39 -13.84
CA GLU A 76 8.20 10.54 -14.70
C GLU A 76 8.32 12.03 -15.00
N GLU A 77 9.42 12.66 -14.57
CA GLU A 77 9.76 14.06 -14.90
C GLU A 77 10.62 14.13 -16.17
#